data_AF-A0A523Z2H6-F1
#
_entry.id   AF-A0A523Z2H6-F1
#
_cell.length_a   1.000
_cell.length_b   1.000
_cell.length_c   1.000
_cell.angle_alpha   90.00
_cell.angle_beta   90.00
_cell.angle_gamma   90.00
#
_symmetry.space_group_name_H-M   'P 1'
#
loop_
_entity.id
_entity.type
_entity.pdbx_description
1 polymer ?
#
loop_
_entity_poly.entity_id
_entity_poly.type
_entity_poly.pdbx_seq_one_letter_code
_entity_poly.pdbx_strand_id
1 'polypeptide(L)'
;MAEKGKKKEFVDSDKAAEEGKSIAWLSYLGILLLIPLLVKPDNPFCKHHAKQGLVMLLLWIGLWIISHIPILGWFIGIIGWIILVILAIIGIVQSLSGSYWKTPLGIYQLSEKFNF
;
A
#
# COMPACT_ATOMS: atom_id res chain seq x y z
N MET A 1 16.54 3.31 -30.07
CA MET A 1 15.88 2.08 -29.52
C MET A 1 15.46 2.24 -28.05
N ALA A 2 16.26 2.88 -27.18
CA ALA A 2 15.91 3.12 -25.77
C ALA A 2 14.63 3.96 -25.54
N GLU A 3 14.37 4.94 -26.41
CA GLU A 3 13.21 5.84 -26.31
C GLU A 3 11.87 5.12 -26.57
N LYS A 4 11.85 4.16 -27.49
CA LYS A 4 10.68 3.30 -27.75
C LYS A 4 10.36 2.39 -26.57
N GLY A 5 11.38 1.94 -25.84
CA GLY A 5 11.24 1.10 -24.63
C GLY A 5 10.59 1.87 -23.48
N LYS A 6 11.12 3.06 -23.14
CA LYS A 6 10.55 3.93 -22.09
C LYS A 6 9.10 4.32 -22.38
N LYS A 7 8.79 4.63 -23.64
CA LYS A 7 7.41 4.95 -24.05
C LYS A 7 6.47 3.77 -23.84
N LYS A 8 6.90 2.55 -24.16
CA LYS A 8 6.10 1.34 -23.96
C LYS A 8 5.87 1.05 -22.47
N GLU A 9 6.92 1.12 -21.66
CA GLU A 9 6.84 0.91 -20.21
C GLU A 9 5.89 1.90 -19.52
N PHE A 10 5.95 3.18 -19.92
CA PHE A 10 5.04 4.22 -19.44
C PHE A 10 3.57 3.94 -19.84
N VAL A 11 3.33 3.55 -21.09
CA VAL A 11 1.97 3.19 -21.56
C VAL A 11 1.42 1.98 -20.81
N ASP A 12 2.28 0.97 -20.54
CA ASP A 12 1.89 -0.23 -19.82
C ASP A 12 1.57 0.09 -18.34
N SER A 13 2.33 0.99 -17.69
CA SER A 13 2.04 1.44 -16.31
C SER A 13 0.74 2.24 -16.21
N ASP A 14 0.49 3.16 -17.15
CA ASP A 14 -0.72 3.98 -17.16
C ASP A 14 -1.96 3.10 -17.36
N LYS A 15 -1.88 2.14 -18.29
CA LYS A 15 -2.95 1.18 -18.52
C LYS A 15 -3.22 0.32 -17.28
N ALA A 16 -2.18 -0.17 -16.61
CA ALA A 16 -2.34 -0.94 -15.38
C ALA A 16 -3.00 -0.13 -14.26
N ALA A 17 -2.63 1.15 -14.12
CA ALA A 17 -3.25 2.06 -13.16
C ALA A 17 -4.73 2.31 -13.47
N GLU A 18 -5.08 2.62 -14.72
CA GLU A 18 -6.48 2.82 -15.14
C GLU A 18 -7.34 1.58 -14.88
N GLU A 19 -6.82 0.39 -15.17
CA GLU A 19 -7.54 -0.86 -14.94
C GLU A 19 -7.63 -1.25 -13.46
N GLY A 20 -6.70 -0.80 -12.61
CA GLY A 20 -6.54 -1.25 -11.23
C GLY A 20 -7.05 -0.28 -10.16
N LYS A 21 -7.09 1.03 -10.45
CA LYS A 21 -7.38 2.09 -9.46
C LYS A 21 -8.72 1.97 -8.74
N SER A 22 -9.73 1.40 -9.40
CA SER A 22 -11.07 1.21 -8.80
C SER A 22 -11.09 0.23 -7.63
N ILE A 23 -10.10 -0.67 -7.53
CA ILE A 23 -10.03 -1.71 -6.49
C ILE A 23 -8.77 -1.65 -5.64
N ALA A 24 -7.67 -1.09 -6.15
CA ALA A 24 -6.38 -1.09 -5.46
C ALA A 24 -6.39 -0.36 -4.10
N TRP A 25 -7.29 0.62 -3.92
CA TRP A 25 -7.41 1.39 -2.69
C TRP A 25 -7.85 0.54 -1.48
N LEU A 26 -8.53 -0.58 -1.71
CA LEU A 26 -8.90 -1.56 -0.68
C LEU A 26 -7.69 -2.13 0.08
N SER A 27 -6.50 -2.05 -0.52
CA SER A 27 -5.24 -2.44 0.10
C SER A 27 -4.96 -1.73 1.43
N TYR A 28 -5.52 -0.54 1.63
CA TYR A 28 -5.29 0.26 2.82
C TYR A 28 -6.33 0.05 3.92
N LEU A 29 -7.28 -0.87 3.73
CA LEU A 29 -8.32 -1.23 4.69
C LEU A 29 -8.06 -2.60 5.35
N GLY A 30 -6.80 -2.85 5.73
CA GLY A 30 -6.40 -4.07 6.42
C GLY A 30 -6.54 -5.30 5.53
N ILE A 31 -7.29 -6.32 5.98
CA ILE A 31 -7.39 -7.61 5.28
C ILE A 31 -8.01 -7.49 3.87
N LEU A 32 -8.70 -6.39 3.57
CA LEU A 32 -9.28 -6.13 2.25
C LEU A 32 -8.22 -6.00 1.14
N LEU A 33 -6.92 -5.91 1.47
CA LEU A 33 -5.83 -6.04 0.50
C LEU A 33 -5.88 -7.32 -0.34
N LEU A 34 -6.53 -8.37 0.16
CA LEU A 34 -6.73 -9.60 -0.60
C LEU A 34 -7.66 -9.41 -1.80
N ILE A 35 -8.58 -8.44 -1.77
CA ILE A 35 -9.52 -8.19 -2.86
C ILE A 35 -8.79 -7.79 -4.16
N PRO A 36 -7.95 -6.73 -4.20
CA PRO A 36 -7.21 -6.40 -5.42
C PRO A 36 -6.27 -7.53 -5.87
N LEU A 37 -5.70 -8.30 -4.94
CA LEU A 37 -4.85 -9.45 -5.26
C LEU A 37 -5.61 -10.62 -5.89
N LEU A 38 -6.83 -10.89 -5.46
CA LEU A 38 -7.62 -12.01 -5.98
C LEU A 38 -8.40 -11.63 -7.25
N VAL A 39 -8.85 -10.37 -7.35
CA VAL A 39 -9.65 -9.89 -8.49
C VAL A 39 -8.76 -9.50 -9.67
N LYS A 40 -7.57 -8.94 -9.42
CA LYS A 40 -6.60 -8.57 -10.46
C LYS A 40 -5.19 -9.08 -10.12
N PRO A 41 -5.00 -10.42 -10.03
CA PRO A 41 -3.75 -11.05 -9.60
C PRO A 41 -2.56 -10.76 -10.51
N ASP A 42 -2.76 -10.32 -11.75
CA ASP A 42 -1.69 -10.00 -12.69
C ASP A 42 -1.46 -8.49 -12.88
N ASN A 43 -2.27 -7.65 -12.24
CA ASN A 43 -2.16 -6.20 -12.42
C ASN A 43 -1.05 -5.64 -11.51
N PRO A 44 0.02 -5.04 -12.08
CA PRO A 44 1.16 -4.55 -11.29
C PRO A 44 0.80 -3.36 -10.39
N PHE A 45 -0.20 -2.54 -10.74
CA PHE A 45 -0.70 -1.45 -9.89
C PHE A 45 -1.41 -1.99 -8.65
N CYS A 46 -2.27 -3.01 -8.81
CA CYS A 46 -2.92 -3.69 -7.70
C CYS A 46 -1.90 -4.35 -6.76
N LYS A 47 -0.89 -5.03 -7.30
CA LYS A 47 0.20 -5.62 -6.50
C LYS A 47 0.99 -4.58 -5.72
N HIS A 48 1.34 -3.46 -6.35
CA HIS A 48 2.07 -2.35 -5.72
C HIS A 48 1.36 -1.85 -4.45
N HIS A 49 0.08 -1.51 -4.57
CA HIS A 49 -0.70 -1.05 -3.41
C HIS A 49 -0.98 -2.17 -2.39
N ALA A 50 -1.19 -3.41 -2.84
CA ALA A 50 -1.43 -4.54 -1.96
C ALA A 50 -0.22 -4.89 -1.09
N LYS A 51 1.01 -4.81 -1.62
CA LYS A 51 2.24 -5.00 -0.84
C LYS A 51 2.39 -3.95 0.26
N GLN A 52 2.09 -2.69 -0.04
CA GLN A 52 2.08 -1.62 0.96
C GLN A 52 0.99 -1.83 2.00
N GLY A 53 -0.20 -2.23 1.56
CA GLY A 53 -1.31 -2.64 2.40
C GLY A 53 -0.94 -3.75 3.38
N LEU A 54 -0.19 -4.75 2.91
CA LEU A 54 0.29 -5.87 3.73
C LEU A 54 1.25 -5.38 4.82
N VAL A 55 2.22 -4.53 4.46
CA VAL A 55 3.11 -3.91 5.46
C VAL A 55 2.30 -3.12 6.48
N MET A 56 1.34 -2.31 6.02
CA MET A 56 0.49 -1.51 6.91
C MET A 56 -0.32 -2.40 7.86
N LEU A 57 -0.87 -3.53 7.37
CA LEU A 57 -1.59 -4.51 8.18
C LEU A 57 -0.68 -5.13 9.26
N LEU A 58 0.55 -5.48 8.91
CA LEU A 58 1.52 -5.99 9.88
C LEU A 58 1.88 -4.94 10.93
N LEU A 59 2.02 -3.67 10.54
CA LEU A 59 2.24 -2.56 11.47
C LEU A 59 1.03 -2.33 12.39
N TRP A 60 -0.19 -2.45 11.87
CA TRP A 60 -1.42 -2.41 12.67
C TRP A 60 -1.44 -3.49 13.75
N ILE A 61 -1.07 -4.72 13.39
CA ILE A 61 -0.96 -5.84 14.35
C ILE A 61 0.13 -5.57 15.40
N GLY A 62 1.32 -5.13 14.97
CA GLY A 62 2.41 -4.81 15.88
C GLY A 62 2.07 -3.68 16.86
N LEU A 63 1.42 -2.62 16.36
CA LEU A 63 0.94 -1.51 17.18
C LEU A 63 -0.11 -1.96 18.19
N TRP A 64 -1.04 -2.82 17.79
CA TRP A 64 -2.03 -3.41 18.68
C TRP A 64 -1.36 -4.18 19.83
N ILE A 65 -0.33 -4.98 19.54
CA ILE A 65 0.45 -5.67 20.59
C ILE A 65 1.13 -4.67 21.53
N ILE A 66 1.85 -3.68 20.98
CA ILE A 66 2.58 -2.67 21.78
C ILE A 66 1.63 -1.88 22.69
N SER A 67 0.40 -1.62 22.24
CA SER A 67 -0.58 -0.85 23.00
C SER A 67 -1.03 -1.49 24.33
N HIS A 68 -0.71 -2.77 24.56
CA HIS A 68 -0.99 -3.45 25.83
C HIS A 68 0.04 -3.12 26.92
N ILE A 69 1.19 -2.53 26.58
CA ILE A 69 2.22 -2.15 27.56
C ILE A 69 1.76 -0.86 28.27
N PRO A 70 1.58 -0.85 29.61
CA PRO A 70 1.11 0.34 30.32
C PRO A 70 2.05 1.53 30.15
N ILE A 71 1.47 2.74 30.13
CA ILE A 71 2.17 4.02 30.01
C ILE A 71 2.87 4.18 28.66
N LEU A 72 4.03 3.53 28.42
CA LEU A 72 4.80 3.70 27.19
C LEU A 72 4.06 3.17 25.96
N GLY A 73 3.45 1.98 26.06
CA GLY A 73 2.70 1.39 24.97
C GLY A 73 1.46 2.19 24.59
N TRP A 74 0.84 2.90 25.54
CA TRP A 74 -0.31 3.77 25.26
C TRP A 74 0.09 4.98 24.42
N PHE A 75 1.18 5.67 24.77
CA PHE A 75 1.65 6.81 23.99
C PHE A 75 2.09 6.39 22.58
N ILE A 76 2.86 5.31 22.47
CA ILE A 76 3.27 4.75 21.16
C ILE A 76 2.03 4.31 20.38
N GLY A 77 1.07 3.67 21.05
CA GLY A 77 -0.21 3.22 20.49
C GLY A 77 -0.98 4.36 19.82
N ILE A 78 -1.20 5.47 20.54
CA ILE A 78 -1.94 6.63 20.02
C ILE A 78 -1.20 7.28 18.84
N ILE A 79 0.11 7.55 18.99
CA ILE A 79 0.90 8.22 17.94
C ILE A 79 0.98 7.33 16.69
N GLY A 80 1.27 6.04 16.87
CA GLY A 80 1.34 5.07 15.79
C GLY A 80 -0.01 4.93 15.08
N TRP A 81 -1.11 4.94 15.83
CA TRP A 81 -2.47 4.82 15.27
C TRP A 81 -2.76 6.01 14.35
N ILE A 82 -2.47 7.22 14.81
CA ILE A 82 -2.66 8.45 14.02
C ILE A 82 -1.83 8.40 12.74
N ILE A 83 -0.55 8.02 12.83
CA ILE A 83 0.34 7.91 11.67
C ILE A 83 -0.20 6.88 10.66
N LEU A 84 -0.57 5.68 11.10
CA LEU A 84 -1.07 4.63 10.21
C LEU A 84 -2.40 5.00 9.55
N VAL A 85 -3.31 5.69 10.26
CA VAL A 85 -4.56 6.20 9.67
C VAL A 85 -4.27 7.24 8.59
N ILE A 86 -3.38 8.20 8.85
CA ILE A 86 -3.01 9.22 7.86
C ILE A 86 -2.41 8.56 6.61
N LEU A 87 -1.47 7.61 6.78
CA LEU A 87 -0.86 6.91 5.66
C LEU A 87 -1.86 6.02 4.90
N ALA A 88 -2.83 5.40 5.58
CA ALA A 88 -3.90 4.66 4.94
C ALA A 88 -4.78 5.58 4.08
N ILE A 89 -5.18 6.75 4.60
CA ILE A 89 -5.98 7.73 3.84
C ILE A 89 -5.21 8.22 2.62
N ILE A 90 -3.93 8.60 2.77
CA ILE A 90 -3.09 9.01 1.63
C ILE A 90 -2.97 7.87 0.62
N GLY A 91 -2.78 6.64 1.09
CA GLY A 91 -2.73 5.45 0.24
C GLY A 91 -4.01 5.27 -0.59
N ILE A 92 -5.18 5.44 0.02
CA ILE A 92 -6.48 5.39 -0.66
C ILE A 92 -6.54 6.47 -1.75
N VAL A 93 -6.25 7.72 -1.42
CA VAL A 93 -6.28 8.85 -2.36
C VAL A 93 -5.32 8.63 -3.52
N GLN A 94 -4.10 8.20 -3.23
CA GLN A 94 -3.07 7.94 -4.24
C GLN A 94 -3.43 6.76 -5.14
N SER A 95 -4.03 5.71 -4.58
CA SER A 95 -4.51 4.58 -5.37
C SER A 95 -5.65 4.98 -6.29
N LEU A 96 -6.61 5.79 -5.81
CA LEU A 96 -7.73 6.28 -6.60
C LEU A 96 -7.29 7.26 -7.70
N SER A 97 -6.20 8.01 -7.48
CA SER A 97 -5.62 8.89 -8.49
C SER A 97 -4.78 8.16 -9.55
N GLY A 98 -4.61 6.84 -9.43
CA GLY A 98 -3.77 6.06 -10.35
C GLY A 98 -2.26 6.23 -10.10
N SER A 99 -1.86 6.76 -8.94
CA SER A 99 -0.47 7.05 -8.63
C SER A 99 0.23 5.85 -7.98
N TYR A 100 1.36 5.42 -8.55
CA TYR A 100 2.31 4.49 -7.92
C TYR A 100 3.03 5.16 -6.73
N TRP A 101 2.29 5.35 -5.64
CA TRP A 101 2.78 6.05 -4.47
C TRP A 101 3.85 5.25 -3.75
N LYS A 102 4.92 5.92 -3.33
CA LYS A 102 5.97 5.32 -2.50
C LYS A 102 5.72 5.73 -1.05
N THR A 103 5.00 4.89 -0.31
CA THR A 103 4.68 5.16 1.11
C THR A 103 5.96 5.45 1.92
N PRO A 104 6.01 6.55 2.70
CA PRO A 104 7.19 6.95 3.45
C PRO A 104 7.45 6.03 4.67
N LEU A 105 8.39 6.44 5.53
CA LEU A 105 8.74 5.76 6.80
C LEU A 105 9.24 4.31 6.62
N GLY A 106 9.86 4.00 5.48
CA GLY A 106 10.39 2.66 5.21
C GLY A 106 9.34 1.65 4.74
N ILE A 107 8.05 2.02 4.70
CA ILE A 107 6.96 1.10 4.34
C ILE A 107 7.10 0.64 2.89
N TYR A 108 7.39 1.56 1.97
CA TYR A 108 7.61 1.19 0.56
C TYR A 108 8.81 0.24 0.39
N GLN A 109 9.93 0.53 1.04
CA GLN A 109 11.13 -0.31 0.94
C GLN A 109 10.89 -1.72 1.52
N LEU A 110 10.07 -1.82 2.57
CA LEU A 110 9.65 -3.12 3.11
C LEU A 110 8.65 -3.82 2.19
N SER A 111 7.76 -3.08 1.54
CA SER A 111 6.78 -3.65 0.61
C SER A 111 7.43 -4.27 -0.63
N GLU A 112 8.55 -3.71 -1.11
CA GLU A 112 9.28 -4.26 -2.25
C GLU A 112 9.96 -5.61 -1.97
N LYS A 113 10.03 -6.05 -0.70
CA LYS A 113 10.59 -7.36 -0.34
C LYS A 113 9.62 -8.52 -0.61
N PHE A 114 8.35 -8.24 -0.90
CA PHE A 114 7.36 -9.26 -1.19
C PHE A 114 7.32 -9.58 -2.70
N ASN A 115 7.39 -10.86 -3.04
CA ASN A 115 7.53 -11.36 -4.42
C ASN A 115 6.24 -11.91 -5.02
N PHE A 116 5.11 -11.25 -4.78
CA PHE A 116 3.84 -11.56 -5.42
C PHE A 116 3.40 -10.50 -6.42
#